data_AF-A0A6V8D718-F1
#
_entry.id   AF-A0A6V8D718-F1
#
_cell.length_a   1.000
_cell.length_b   1.000
_cell.length_c   1.000
_cell.angle_alpha   90.00
_cell.angle_beta   90.00
_cell.angle_gamma   90.00
#
_symmetry.space_group_name_H-M   'P 1'
#
loop_
_entity.id
_entity.type
_entity.pdbx_description
1 polymer ?
#
loop_
_entity_poly.entity_id
_entity_poly.type
_entity_poly.pdbx_seq_one_letter_code
_entity_poly.pdbx_strand_id
1 'polypeptide(L)'
;MNTMPKPWTSELIKKALGVKKCNGSMEAAVEDLSLEKAMDVARDKNGHGHLTGADLKAQTREIIGTCVSMRVKIDGHWANDALAIISKGEWDERFN
;
A
#
# COMPACT_ATOMS: atom_id res chain seq x y z
N MET A 1 10.65 27.49 -8.22
CA MET A 1 10.69 26.71 -6.96
C MET A 1 9.76 25.51 -7.12
N ASN A 2 10.27 24.34 -6.74
CA ASN A 2 9.64 23.02 -6.59
C ASN A 2 8.92 22.38 -7.78
N THR A 3 9.69 21.58 -8.54
CA THR A 3 9.17 20.31 -9.06
C THR A 3 8.66 19.51 -7.86
N MET A 4 7.33 19.42 -7.68
CA MET A 4 6.77 18.48 -6.71
C MET A 4 7.30 17.08 -7.09
N PRO A 5 8.04 16.40 -6.21
CA PRO A 5 8.55 15.09 -6.55
C PRO A 5 7.35 14.15 -6.72
N LYS A 6 7.41 13.31 -7.76
CA LYS A 6 6.60 12.11 -8.08
C LYS A 6 5.49 11.73 -7.08
N PRO A 7 4.31 11.30 -7.55
CA PRO A 7 3.10 11.17 -6.71
C PRO A 7 3.38 10.45 -5.39
N TRP A 8 3.00 11.07 -4.27
CA TRP A 8 3.17 10.49 -2.93
C TRP A 8 2.44 9.16 -2.85
N THR A 9 3.02 8.19 -2.12
CA THR A 9 2.42 6.86 -1.99
C THR A 9 0.99 6.93 -1.46
N SER A 10 0.72 7.83 -0.52
CA SER A 10 -0.62 8.09 0.02
C SER A 10 -1.62 8.62 -1.03
N GLU A 11 -1.17 9.41 -2.02
CA GLU A 11 -2.04 9.86 -3.12
C GLU A 11 -2.40 8.70 -4.05
N LEU A 12 -1.45 7.82 -4.34
CA LEU A 12 -1.69 6.63 -5.17
C LEU A 12 -2.65 5.65 -4.46
N ILE A 13 -2.46 5.43 -3.15
CA ILE A 13 -3.36 4.60 -2.35
C ILE A 13 -4.78 5.18 -2.34
N LYS A 14 -4.94 6.49 -2.10
CA LYS A 14 -6.25 7.16 -2.16
C LYS A 14 -6.92 7.01 -3.53
N LYS A 15 -6.15 7.15 -4.60
CA LYS A 15 -6.65 6.94 -5.98
C LYS A 15 -7.11 5.50 -6.20
N ALA A 16 -6.37 4.51 -5.72
CA ALA A 16 -6.73 3.09 -5.83
C ALA A 16 -7.98 2.72 -5.01
N LEU A 17 -8.20 3.41 -3.88
CA LEU A 17 -9.39 3.32 -3.05
C LEU A 17 -10.58 4.10 -3.62
N GLY A 18 -10.36 5.05 -4.53
CA GLY A 18 -11.40 5.94 -5.04
C GLY A 18 -11.88 7.00 -4.03
N VAL A 19 -11.06 7.32 -3.02
CA VAL A 19 -11.41 8.26 -1.94
C VAL A 19 -10.59 9.54 -2.01
N LYS A 20 -11.15 10.65 -1.52
CA LYS A 20 -10.41 11.92 -1.41
C LYS A 20 -9.54 12.00 -0.15
N LYS A 21 -9.91 11.28 0.90
CA LYS A 21 -9.26 11.27 2.22
C LYS A 21 -9.55 9.93 2.90
N CYS A 22 -8.58 9.41 3.66
CA CYS A 22 -8.77 8.26 4.55
C CYS A 22 -9.17 8.73 5.95
N ASN A 23 -9.78 7.84 6.72
CA ASN A 23 -10.27 8.17 8.05
C ASN A 23 -9.17 8.54 9.05
N GLY A 24 -9.49 9.51 9.91
CA GLY A 24 -8.52 10.09 10.86
C GLY A 24 -8.32 9.29 12.15
N SER A 25 -9.26 8.40 12.50
CA SER A 25 -9.23 7.58 13.72
C SER A 25 -9.39 6.08 13.39
N MET A 26 -9.01 5.19 14.32
CA MET A 26 -9.16 3.73 14.10
C MET A 26 -10.63 3.32 14.03
N GLU A 27 -11.46 3.97 14.83
CA GLU A 27 -12.87 3.64 15.00
C GLU A 27 -13.68 3.98 13.75
N ALA A 28 -13.28 5.03 13.03
CA ALA A 28 -13.92 5.46 11.80
C ALA A 28 -13.37 4.75 10.56
N ALA A 29 -12.25 4.03 10.65
CA ALA A 29 -11.56 3.45 9.51
C ALA A 29 -12.36 2.29 8.88
N VAL A 30 -12.73 2.47 7.60
CA VAL A 30 -13.50 1.50 6.82
C VAL A 30 -12.82 1.13 5.51
N GLU A 31 -11.76 1.83 5.14
CA GLU A 31 -11.04 1.62 3.89
C GLU A 31 -10.25 0.31 3.91
N ASP A 32 -10.38 -0.43 2.82
CA ASP A 32 -9.72 -1.72 2.61
C ASP A 32 -9.25 -1.82 1.16
N LEU A 33 -7.99 -2.17 0.98
CA LEU A 33 -7.34 -2.33 -0.32
C LEU A 33 -7.04 -3.81 -0.53
N SER A 34 -7.38 -4.38 -1.69
CA SER A 34 -6.93 -5.75 -1.96
C SER A 34 -5.42 -5.80 -2.15
N LEU A 35 -4.80 -6.96 -1.90
CA LEU A 35 -3.36 -7.13 -2.16
C LEU A 35 -3.01 -6.82 -3.63
N GLU A 36 -3.83 -7.22 -4.58
CA GLU A 36 -3.62 -6.98 -6.02
C GLU A 36 -3.56 -5.48 -6.32
N LYS A 37 -4.47 -4.70 -5.72
CA LYS A 37 -4.44 -3.24 -5.87
C LYS A 37 -3.20 -2.65 -5.20
N ALA A 38 -2.76 -3.19 -4.06
CA ALA A 38 -1.50 -2.76 -3.44
C ALA A 38 -0.29 -3.07 -4.34
N MET A 39 -0.28 -4.21 -5.03
CA MET A 39 0.72 -4.58 -6.03
C MET A 39 0.69 -3.63 -7.24
N ASP A 40 -0.48 -3.25 -7.72
CA ASP A 40 -0.60 -2.28 -8.82
C ASP A 40 -0.09 -0.88 -8.43
N VAL A 41 -0.40 -0.44 -7.20
CA VAL A 41 0.18 0.79 -6.64
C VAL A 41 1.69 0.67 -6.52
N ALA A 42 2.22 -0.50 -6.14
CA ALA A 42 3.66 -0.74 -6.08
C ALA A 42 4.31 -0.65 -7.47
N ARG A 43 3.70 -1.25 -8.50
CA ARG A 43 4.18 -1.16 -9.89
C ARG A 43 4.17 0.27 -10.41
N ASP A 44 3.08 1.01 -10.20
CA ASP A 44 2.97 2.43 -10.57
C ASP A 44 4.05 3.24 -9.85
N LYS A 45 4.14 3.13 -8.52
CA LYS A 45 5.11 3.86 -7.71
C LYS A 45 6.56 3.53 -8.06
N ASN A 46 6.86 2.27 -8.38
CA ASN A 46 8.18 1.85 -8.85
C ASN A 46 8.53 2.49 -10.21
N GLY A 47 7.57 2.59 -11.13
CA GLY A 47 7.74 3.30 -12.41
C GLY A 47 8.05 4.79 -12.26
N HIS A 48 7.51 5.42 -11.20
CA HIS A 48 7.89 6.78 -10.84
C HIS A 48 9.27 6.83 -10.18
N GLY A 49 9.84 5.72 -9.71
CA GLY A 49 11.09 5.61 -8.96
C GLY A 49 10.97 6.24 -7.59
N HIS A 50 11.18 5.47 -6.50
CA HIS A 50 11.26 5.85 -5.07
C HIS A 50 11.08 4.62 -4.16
N LEU A 51 10.72 3.46 -4.72
CA LEU A 51 10.76 2.19 -3.99
C LEU A 51 12.18 1.65 -3.99
N THR A 52 12.50 0.91 -2.94
CA THR A 52 13.83 0.31 -2.71
C THR A 52 13.81 -1.21 -2.76
N GLY A 53 12.63 -1.81 -2.75
CA GLY A 53 12.41 -3.24 -2.84
C GLY A 53 12.93 -3.84 -4.14
N ALA A 54 13.65 -4.96 -4.00
CA ALA A 54 14.28 -5.68 -5.10
C ALA A 54 13.27 -6.41 -6.00
N ASP A 55 12.12 -6.79 -5.45
CA ASP A 55 11.06 -7.51 -6.15
C ASP A 55 9.68 -6.91 -5.83
N LEU A 56 8.64 -7.39 -6.51
CA LEU A 56 7.28 -6.90 -6.35
C LEU A 56 6.75 -7.12 -4.91
N LYS A 57 7.15 -8.20 -4.24
CA LYS A 57 6.76 -8.48 -2.86
C LYS A 57 7.35 -7.44 -1.91
N ALA A 58 8.65 -7.16 -2.03
CA ALA A 58 9.34 -6.13 -1.26
C ALA A 58 8.76 -4.74 -1.51
N GLN A 59 8.52 -4.39 -2.78
CA GLN A 59 7.90 -3.12 -3.16
C GLN A 59 6.49 -2.98 -2.60
N THR A 60 5.68 -4.03 -2.66
CA THR A 60 4.31 -4.04 -2.12
C THR A 60 4.32 -3.87 -0.59
N ARG A 61 5.29 -4.44 0.11
CA ARG A 61 5.47 -4.21 1.56
C ARG A 61 5.73 -2.74 1.89
N GLU A 62 6.50 -2.02 1.08
CA GLU A 62 6.69 -0.57 1.28
C GLU A 62 5.38 0.22 1.12
N ILE A 63 4.54 -0.16 0.15
CA ILE A 63 3.20 0.43 -0.03
C ILE A 63 2.32 0.15 1.20
N ILE A 64 2.24 -1.12 1.64
CA ILE A 64 1.45 -1.51 2.80
C ILE A 64 1.94 -0.82 4.08
N GLY A 65 3.24 -0.58 4.22
CA GLY A 65 3.80 0.21 5.32
C GLY A 65 3.19 1.62 5.40
N THR A 66 2.88 2.24 4.26
CA THR A 66 2.17 3.54 4.22
C THR A 66 0.73 3.41 4.69
N CYS A 67 0.06 2.27 4.42
CA CYS A 67 -1.31 2.01 4.87
C CYS A 67 -1.46 1.99 6.40
N VAL A 68 -0.38 1.71 7.15
CA VAL A 68 -0.38 1.72 8.63
C VAL A 68 -0.80 3.09 9.17
N SER A 69 -0.16 4.17 8.70
CA SER A 69 -0.48 5.53 9.17
C SER A 69 -1.79 6.06 8.56
N MET A 70 -2.18 5.54 7.40
CA MET A 70 -3.46 5.84 6.75
C MET A 70 -4.65 5.08 7.33
N ARG A 71 -4.40 4.11 8.23
CA ARG A 71 -5.43 3.24 8.83
C ARG A 71 -6.23 2.47 7.78
N VAL A 72 -5.57 2.07 6.69
CA VAL A 72 -6.17 1.30 5.60
C VAL A 72 -5.87 -0.19 5.81
N LYS A 73 -6.88 -1.03 5.68
CA LYS A 73 -6.73 -2.50 5.71
C LYS A 73 -6.25 -3.04 4.38
N ILE A 74 -5.65 -4.24 4.41
CA ILE A 74 -5.25 -5.02 3.24
C ILE A 74 -5.95 -6.37 3.30
N ASP A 75 -6.83 -6.65 2.34
CA ASP A 75 -7.67 -7.86 2.30
C ASP A 75 -8.33 -8.16 3.66
N GLY A 76 -8.90 -7.14 4.29
CA GLY A 76 -9.58 -7.25 5.58
C GLY A 76 -8.67 -7.28 6.80
N HIS A 77 -7.35 -7.39 6.63
CA HIS A 77 -6.37 -7.37 7.72
C HIS A 77 -5.83 -5.96 7.97
N TRP A 78 -5.49 -5.62 9.22
CA TRP A 78 -4.76 -4.38 9.45
C TRP A 78 -3.38 -4.44 8.80
N ALA A 79 -2.87 -3.29 8.33
CA ALA A 79 -1.63 -3.25 7.57
C ALA A 79 -0.43 -3.94 8.26
N ASN A 80 -0.33 -3.86 9.60
CA ASN A 80 0.70 -4.58 10.36
C ASN A 80 0.52 -6.11 10.29
N ASP A 81 -0.72 -6.61 10.36
CA ASP A 81 -1.03 -8.03 10.25
C ASP A 81 -0.76 -8.54 8.84
N ALA A 82 -1.16 -7.77 7.82
CA ALA A 82 -0.88 -8.07 6.42
C ALA A 82 0.64 -8.17 6.14
N LEU A 83 1.45 -7.26 6.70
CA LEU A 83 2.91 -7.36 6.61
C LEU A 83 3.47 -8.62 7.28
N ALA A 84 2.86 -9.06 8.39
CA ALA A 84 3.22 -10.31 9.05
C ALA A 84 2.87 -11.53 8.17
N ILE A 85 1.67 -11.56 7.58
CA ILE A 85 1.21 -12.61 6.67
C ILE A 85 2.17 -12.74 5.47
N ILE A 86 2.53 -11.62 4.84
CA ILE A 86 3.53 -11.59 3.75
C ILE A 86 4.90 -12.10 4.21
N SER A 87 5.31 -11.76 5.44
CA SER A 87 6.60 -12.19 5.99
C SER A 87 6.65 -13.68 6.27
N LYS A 88 5.52 -14.31 6.59
CA LYS A 88 5.40 -15.76 6.77
C LYS A 88 5.31 -16.54 5.45
N GLY A 89 5.18 -15.84 4.32
CA GLY A 89 5.06 -16.45 2.99
C GLY A 89 3.65 -16.92 2.63
N GLU A 90 2.64 -16.62 3.46
CA GLU A 90 1.27 -17.08 3.27
C GLU A 90 0.61 -16.50 1.99
N TRP A 91 1.15 -15.40 1.45
CA TRP A 91 0.68 -14.77 0.20
C TRP A 91 1.66 -14.91 -0.97
N ASP A 92 2.69 -15.75 -0.86
CA ASP A 92 3.75 -15.82 -1.88
C ASP A 92 3.23 -16.24 -3.25
N GLU A 93 2.25 -17.14 -3.30
CA GLU A 93 1.59 -17.55 -4.54
C GLU A 93 0.87 -16.40 -5.26
N ARG A 94 0.44 -15.36 -4.53
CA ARG A 94 -0.22 -14.18 -5.12
C ARG A 94 0.78 -13.19 -5.73
N PHE A 95 2.07 -13.32 -5.43
CA PHE A 95 3.13 -12.49 -6.00
C PHE A 95 3.80 -13.10 -7.24
N ASN A 96 3.51 -14.36 -7.56
CA ASN A 96 4.05 -15.09 -8.71
C ASN A 96 3.31 -14.79 -10.02
#